data_AF-A0A822X137-F1
#
_entry.id   AF-A0A822X137-F1
#
_cell.length_a   1.000
_cell.length_b   1.000
_cell.length_c   1.000
_cell.angle_alpha   90.00
_cell.angle_beta   90.00
_cell.angle_gamma   90.00
#
_symmetry.space_group_name_H-M   'P 1'
#
loop_
_entity.id
_entity.type
_entity.pdbx_description
1 polymer ?
#
loop_
_entity_poly.entity_id
_entity_poly.type
_entity_poly.pdbx_seq_one_letter_code
_entity_poly.pdbx_strand_id
1 'polypeptide(L)' 'MKLSFCIRTNVLAKMADVTEAELVYALMTTGELFGVKIPAPLPGRHNAKTRSFDYKEALDFAEEVKIARDAKRQI' A
#
# COMPACT_ATOMS: atom_id res chain seq x y z
N MET A 1 -0.07 -24.11 11.41
CA MET A 1 0.72 -22.86 11.25
C MET A 1 -0.12 -21.88 10.44
N LYS A 2 -0.52 -20.75 11.03
CA LYS A 2 -1.16 -19.68 10.26
C LYS A 2 -0.05 -19.00 9.47
N LEU A 3 0.08 -19.31 8.18
CA LEU A 3 0.98 -18.59 7.29
C LEU A 3 0.47 -17.16 7.23
N SER A 4 1.04 -16.25 8.03
CA SER A 4 0.82 -14.82 7.86
C SER A 4 1.54 -14.42 6.58
N PHE A 5 0.82 -14.45 5.46
CA PHE A 5 1.35 -13.97 4.19
C PHE A 5 1.54 -12.46 4.32
N CYS A 6 2.79 -12.02 4.26
CA CYS A 6 3.12 -10.61 4.20
C CYS A 6 3.65 -10.28 2.81
N ILE A 7 3.32 -9.08 2.34
CA ILE A 7 3.79 -8.59 1.03
C ILE A 7 4.73 -7.42 1.20
N ARG A 8 5.66 -7.27 0.26
CA ARG A 8 6.60 -6.15 0.25
C ARG A 8 6.00 -4.92 -0.44
N THR A 9 6.59 -3.76 -0.18
CA THR A 9 6.21 -2.47 -0.78
C THR A 9 6.05 -2.53 -2.30
N ASN A 10 6.96 -3.20 -3.02
CA ASN A 10 6.89 -3.33 -4.47
C ASN A 10 5.68 -4.15 -4.97
N VAL A 11 5.24 -5.15 -4.20
CA VAL A 11 4.04 -5.94 -4.51
C VAL A 11 2.80 -5.11 -4.23
N LEU A 12 2.77 -4.39 -3.11
CA LEU A 12 1.68 -3.49 -2.76
C LEU A 12 1.49 -2.39 -3.83
N ALA A 13 2.57 -1.80 -4.32
CA ALA A 13 2.52 -0.80 -5.39
C ALA A 13 1.90 -1.35 -6.67
N LYS A 14 2.27 -2.58 -7.06
CA LYS A 14 1.67 -3.27 -8.21
C LYS A 14 0.19 -3.55 -8.01
N MET A 15 -0.23 -3.96 -6.81
CA MET A 15 -1.64 -4.21 -6.51
C MET A 15 -2.48 -2.93 -6.58
N ALA A 16 -1.92 -1.81 -6.10
CA ALA A 16 -2.54 -0.49 -6.16
C ALA A 16 -2.42 0.20 -7.54
N ASP A 17 -1.83 -0.47 -8.54
CA ASP A 17 -1.58 0.06 -9.90
C ASP A 17 -0.84 1.42 -9.91
N VAL A 18 0.20 1.52 -9.08
CA VAL A 18 1.11 2.68 -8.97
C VAL A 18 2.57 2.25 -9.04
N THR A 19 3.46 3.21 -9.24
CA THR A 19 4.90 2.96 -9.13
C THR A 19 5.31 2.76 -7.66
N GLU A 20 6.35 1.96 -7.43
CA GLU A 20 6.92 1.80 -6.07
C GLU A 20 7.41 3.15 -5.51
N ALA A 21 7.91 4.04 -6.38
CA ALA A 21 8.36 5.37 -5.98
C ALA A 21 7.21 6.24 -5.45
N GLU A 22 6.05 6.25 -6.11
CA GLU A 22 4.85 6.97 -5.65
C GLU A 22 4.37 6.44 -4.29
N LEU A 23 4.29 5.12 -4.14
CA LEU A 23 3.89 4.51 -2.88
C LEU A 23 4.88 4.83 -1.75
N VAL A 24 6.19 4.75 -2.01
CA VAL A 24 7.23 5.10 -1.02
C VAL A 24 7.16 6.58 -0.66
N TYR A 25 6.96 7.46 -1.64
CA TYR A 25 6.81 8.89 -1.40
C TYR A 25 5.59 9.17 -0.51
N ALA A 26 4.43 8.59 -0.83
CA ALA A 26 3.21 8.71 -0.04
C ALA A 26 3.42 8.19 1.40
N LEU A 27 4.06 7.02 1.56
CA LEU A 27 4.42 6.45 2.87
C LEU A 27 5.30 7.37 3.72
N MET A 28 6.19 8.16 3.10
CA MET A 28 7.12 9.05 3.79
C MET A 28 6.55 10.44 4.09
N THR A 29 5.48 10.85 3.39
CA THR A 29 4.97 12.22 3.42
C THR A 29 3.58 12.30 4.03
N THR A 30 2.58 11.74 3.38
CA THR A 30 1.16 11.87 3.73
C THR A 30 0.64 10.67 4.52
N GLY A 31 1.23 9.49 4.34
CA GLY A 31 0.66 8.22 4.80
C GLY A 31 -0.59 7.79 4.04
N GLU A 32 -0.91 8.47 2.94
CA GLU A 32 -2.13 8.26 2.16
C GLU A 32 -1.84 8.25 0.67
N LEU A 33 -2.50 7.36 -0.07
CA LEU A 33 -2.44 7.29 -1.52
C LEU A 33 -3.82 7.56 -2.11
N PHE A 34 -3.93 8.61 -2.93
CA PHE A 34 -5.20 9.13 -3.46
C PHE A 34 -6.28 9.47 -2.42
N GLY A 35 -5.91 9.65 -1.15
CA GLY A 35 -6.83 9.88 -0.02
C GLY A 35 -7.21 8.60 0.75
N VAL A 36 -6.65 7.45 0.36
CA VAL A 36 -6.79 6.17 1.06
C VAL A 36 -5.60 5.98 1.98
N LYS A 37 -5.86 5.64 3.25
CA LYS A 37 -4.81 5.46 4.26
C LYS A 37 -3.99 4.22 3.99
N ILE A 38 -2.66 4.37 3.91
CA ILE A 38 -1.75 3.26 3.66
C ILE A 38 -1.67 2.39 4.92
N PRO A 39 -1.76 1.04 4.82
CA PRO A 39 -1.70 0.16 5.97
C PRO A 39 -0.37 0.29 6.71
N ALA A 40 -0.41 0.05 8.02
CA ALA A 40 0.79 0.10 8.83
C ALA A 40 1.72 -1.07 8.47
N PRO A 41 3.04 -0.82 8.32
CA PRO A 41 3.97 -1.90 8.11
C PRO A 41 4.05 -2.80 9.35
N LEU A 42 4.17 -4.10 9.13
CA LEU A 42 4.37 -5.07 10.20
C LEU A 42 5.68 -4.81 10.96
N PRO A 43 5.71 -5.00 12.29
CA PRO A 43 6.89 -4.77 13.11
C PRO A 43 8.03 -5.72 12.70
N GLY A 44 9.25 -5.18 12.59
CA GLY A 44 10.45 -5.99 12.38
C GLY A 44 11.41 -5.51 11.28
N ARG A 45 11.05 -4.54 10.42
CA ARG A 45 11.99 -3.95 9.44
C ARG A 45 11.75 -2.45 9.26
N HIS A 46 12.65 -1.62 9.78
CA HIS A 46 12.56 -0.15 9.78
C HIS A 46 12.93 0.54 8.45
N ASN A 47 13.25 -0.20 7.39
CA ASN A 47 13.60 0.38 6.09
C ASN A 47 12.36 0.44 5.18
N ALA A 48 11.99 1.63 4.69
CA ALA A 48 10.83 1.85 3.83
C ALA A 48 10.81 0.98 2.55
N LYS A 49 11.99 0.65 1.99
CA LYS A 49 12.13 -0.25 0.83
C LYS A 49 11.91 -1.73 1.16
N THR A 50 11.96 -2.11 2.44
CA THR A 50 11.83 -3.52 2.88
C THR A 50 10.70 -3.74 3.88
N ARG A 51 9.77 -2.77 3.98
CA ARG A 51 8.53 -2.91 4.76
C ARG A 51 7.73 -4.08 4.23
N SER A 52 7.17 -4.83 5.16
CA SER A 52 6.23 -5.91 4.89
C SER A 52 4.87 -5.51 5.45
N PHE A 53 3.82 -5.76 4.68
CA PHE A 53 2.44 -5.43 5.03
C PHE A 53 1.65 -6.72 5.18
N ASP A 54 0.65 -6.70 6.05
CA ASP A 54 -0.32 -7.81 6.10
C ASP A 54 -1.02 -7.90 4.74
N TYR A 55 -1.12 -9.12 4.19
CA TYR A 55 -1.69 -9.32 2.87
C TYR A 55 -3.15 -8.87 2.78
N LYS A 56 -3.94 -9.08 3.83
CA LYS A 56 -5.36 -8.71 3.82
C LYS A 56 -5.50 -7.20 3.83
N GLU A 57 -4.82 -6.51 4.75
CA GLU A 57 -4.86 -5.04 4.81
C GLU A 57 -4.34 -4.41 3.51
N ALA A 58 -3.33 -5.02 2.90
CA ALA A 58 -2.80 -4.58 1.62
C ALA A 58 -3.76 -4.79 0.44
N LEU A 59 -4.53 -5.88 0.45
CA LEU A 59 -5.56 -6.14 -0.56
C LEU A 59 -6.71 -5.15 -0.43
N ASP A 60 -7.23 -4.97 0.78
CA ASP A 60 -8.31 -4.03 1.09
C ASP A 60 -7.89 -2.60 0.66
N PHE A 61 -6.67 -2.18 1.02
CA PHE A 61 -6.10 -0.91 0.59
C PHE A 61 -6.03 -0.75 -0.94
N ALA A 62 -5.58 -1.78 -1.66
CA ALA A 62 -5.43 -1.71 -3.11
C ALA A 62 -6.78 -1.59 -3.81
N GLU A 63 -7.81 -2.27 -3.30
CA GLU A 63 -9.19 -2.15 -3.80
C GLU A 63 -9.75 -0.74 -3.56
N GLU A 64 -9.58 -0.19 -2.35
CA GLU A 64 -10.01 1.17 -2.02
C GLU A 64 -9.28 2.21 -2.88
N VAL A 65 -7.97 2.06 -3.11
CA VAL A 65 -7.18 2.95 -3.99
C VAL A 65 -7.72 2.93 -5.41
N LYS A 66 -8.04 1.75 -5.94
CA LYS A 66 -8.59 1.62 -7.29
C LYS A 66 -9.92 2.37 -7.41
N ILE A 67 -10.82 2.19 -6.44
CA ILE A 67 -12.11 2.90 -6.38
C ILE A 67 -11.89 4.41 -6.28
N ALA A 68 -11.02 4.87 -5.38
CA ALA A 68 -10.74 6.29 -5.18
C ALA A 68 -10.14 6.95 -6.43
N ARG A 69 -9.26 6.24 -7.15
CA ARG A 69 -8.65 6.70 -8.40
C ARG A 69 -9.68 6.82 -9.52
N ASP A 70 -10.55 5.82 -9.67
CA ASP A 70 -11.59 5.84 -10.69
C ASP A 70 -12.65 6.92 -10.40
N ALA A 71 -13.00 7.16 -9.13
CA ALA A 71 -13.86 8.26 -8.73
C ALA A 71 -13.25 9.63 -9.08
N LYS A 72 -11.93 9.82 -8.89
CA LYS A 72 -11.22 11.06 -9.27
C LYS A 72 -11.06 11.26 -10.77
N ARG A 73 -11.15 10.20 -11.59
CA ARG A 73 -11.09 10.29 -13.05
C ARG A 73 -12.41 10.72 -13.71
N GLN A 74 -13.52 10.63 -12.98
CA GLN A 74 -14.85 10.97 -13.48
C GLN A 74 -15.25 12.43 -13.23
N ILE A 75 -14.36 13.21 -12.60
CA ILE A 75 -14.52 14.66 -12.33
C ILE A 75 -13.57 15.41 -13.26
#